data_AF-A0A4R5M8C3-F1
#
_entry.id   AF-A0A4R5M8C3-F1
#
_cell.length_a   1.000
_cell.length_b   1.000
_cell.length_c   1.000
_cell.angle_alpha   90.00
_cell.angle_beta   90.00
_cell.angle_gamma   90.00
#
_symmetry.space_group_name_H-M   'P 1'
#
loop_
_entity.id
_entity.type
_entity.pdbx_description
1 polymer ?
#
loop_
_entity_poly.entity_id
_entity_poly.type
_entity_poly.pdbx_seq_one_letter_code
_entity_poly.pdbx_strand_id
1 'polypeptide(L)'
;MTDARFQGAVVWPVPLGDHSGWNNRYFLDTEFTDFQRCQLISLAIVGENGYEFYGERTDYDAALCSDFVRAVVLPQLGRFDGRAMPFVRLREALHAWLADIPATSGPVLCYDYETDLNLFRFLLGGPLPRGWRLENIAGRRDRERRAAYLARHGGEHHALHDARANAYACIG
;
A
#
# COMPACT_ATOMS: atom_id res chain seq x y z
N MET A 1 3.01 -15.51 -16.29
CA MET A 1 1.63 -15.65 -15.79
C MET A 1 1.69 -15.53 -14.29
N THR A 2 1.62 -14.32 -13.75
CA THR A 2 1.52 -14.06 -12.31
C THR A 2 0.14 -13.50 -12.08
N ASP A 3 -0.71 -14.32 -11.48
CA ASP A 3 -2.09 -13.99 -11.15
C ASP A 3 -2.06 -12.88 -10.08
N ALA A 4 -2.27 -11.63 -10.50
CA ALA A 4 -2.28 -10.46 -9.61
C ALA A 4 -3.59 -10.34 -8.81
N ARG A 5 -4.42 -11.39 -8.81
CA ARG A 5 -5.68 -11.44 -8.08
C ARG A 5 -5.49 -12.25 -6.80
N PHE A 6 -5.60 -11.55 -5.68
CA PHE A 6 -5.48 -12.11 -4.33
C PHE A 6 -6.57 -13.17 -4.09
N GLN A 7 -6.20 -14.44 -4.03
CA GLN A 7 -7.09 -15.49 -3.51
C GLN A 7 -7.13 -15.39 -1.98
N GLY A 8 -8.21 -14.84 -1.43
CA GLY A 8 -8.46 -14.81 0.03
C GLY A 8 -8.70 -13.43 0.63
N ALA A 9 -8.31 -12.34 -0.05
CA ALA A 9 -8.77 -11.00 0.32
C ALA A 9 -10.18 -10.78 -0.25
N VAL A 10 -11.11 -10.28 0.55
CA VAL A 10 -12.38 -9.74 0.04
C VAL A 10 -12.02 -8.79 -1.11
N VAL A 11 -12.38 -9.18 -2.33
CA VAL A 11 -12.12 -8.41 -3.55
C VAL A 11 -12.72 -7.03 -3.31
N TRP A 12 -11.85 -6.02 -3.33
CA TRP A 12 -12.24 -4.62 -3.28
C TRP A 12 -13.29 -4.35 -4.38
N PRO A 13 -14.57 -4.06 -4.03
CA PRO A 13 -15.58 -3.79 -5.03
C PRO A 13 -15.43 -2.32 -5.46
N VAL A 14 -14.78 -2.10 -6.60
CA VAL A 14 -14.81 -0.80 -7.28
C VAL A 14 -16.26 -0.54 -7.71
N PRO A 15 -16.91 0.58 -7.32
CA PRO A 15 -18.19 0.95 -7.90
C PRO A 15 -18.01 1.16 -9.41
N LEU A 16 -18.76 0.42 -10.23
CA LEU A 16 -18.79 0.59 -11.69
C LEU A 16 -19.48 1.94 -12.01
N GLY A 17 -18.71 3.02 -11.99
CA GLY A 17 -19.11 4.32 -12.51
C GLY A 17 -18.64 4.49 -13.96
N ASP A 18 -19.29 5.35 -14.73
CA ASP A 18 -18.92 5.63 -16.12
C ASP A 18 -17.57 6.39 -16.18
N HIS A 19 -16.49 5.66 -16.46
CA HIS A 19 -15.10 6.16 -16.39
C HIS A 19 -14.59 6.58 -17.77
N SER A 20 -14.79 7.84 -18.14
CA SER A 20 -14.19 8.43 -19.35
C SER A 20 -12.71 8.84 -19.19
N GLY A 21 -12.08 8.50 -18.06
CA GLY A 21 -10.63 8.56 -17.86
C GLY A 21 -10.21 7.38 -17.02
N TRP A 22 -9.12 6.70 -17.38
CA TRP A 22 -8.59 5.62 -16.54
C TRP A 22 -8.32 6.19 -15.14
N ASN A 23 -9.01 5.66 -14.12
CA ASN A 23 -8.74 5.97 -12.72
C ASN A 23 -7.35 5.42 -12.35
N ASN A 24 -6.32 6.26 -12.47
CA ASN A 24 -4.91 5.88 -12.37
C ASN A 24 -4.23 6.38 -11.08
N ARG A 25 -5.00 6.55 -10.00
CA ARG A 25 -4.43 6.79 -8.67
C ARG A 25 -4.14 5.47 -7.97
N TYR A 26 -3.02 5.45 -7.25
CA TYR A 26 -2.48 4.31 -6.53
C TYR A 26 -2.14 4.74 -5.10
N PHE A 27 -2.84 4.19 -4.11
CA PHE A 27 -2.75 4.60 -2.72
C PHE A 27 -1.70 3.77 -1.99
N LEU A 28 -0.67 4.45 -1.49
CA LEU A 28 0.41 3.87 -0.70
C LEU A 28 0.02 3.86 0.78
N ASP A 29 0.40 2.79 1.46
CA ASP A 29 0.44 2.72 2.92
C ASP A 29 1.57 1.77 3.36
N THR A 30 2.18 2.05 4.52
CA THR A 30 3.25 1.21 5.06
C THR A 30 3.12 1.00 6.56
N GLU A 31 3.61 -0.14 7.03
CA GLU A 31 3.84 -0.39 8.45
C GLU A 31 5.35 -0.44 8.73
N PHE A 32 5.77 0.04 9.89
CA PHE A 32 7.19 0.12 10.26
C PHE A 32 7.42 -0.02 11.76
N THR A 33 8.67 -0.26 12.15
CA THR A 33 9.07 -0.65 13.51
C THR A 33 8.79 0.39 14.59
N ASP A 34 9.24 1.63 14.40
CA ASP A 34 9.04 2.76 15.31
C ASP A 34 9.38 4.08 14.59
N PHE A 35 8.97 5.22 15.15
CA PHE A 35 9.21 6.56 14.59
C PHE A 35 10.68 7.02 14.65
N GLN A 36 11.52 6.48 15.54
CA GLN A 36 12.93 6.90 15.63
C GLN A 36 13.84 6.11 14.69
N ARG A 37 13.55 4.82 14.52
CA ARG A 37 14.33 3.90 13.69
C ARG A 37 13.37 3.16 12.76
N CYS A 38 12.79 3.90 11.82
CA CYS A 38 11.81 3.37 10.88
C CYS A 38 12.43 2.31 9.97
N GLN A 39 12.15 1.04 10.25
CA GLN A 39 12.36 -0.04 9.29
C GLN A 39 11.02 -0.50 8.76
N LEU A 40 10.92 -0.60 7.44
CA LEU A 40 9.73 -1.11 6.76
C LEU A 40 9.41 -2.53 7.24
N ILE A 41 8.17 -2.77 7.65
CA ILE A 41 7.61 -4.08 7.99
C ILE A 41 6.75 -4.59 6.84
N SER A 42 5.84 -3.78 6.31
CA SER A 42 5.01 -4.14 5.15
C SER A 42 4.67 -2.92 4.32
N LEU A 43 4.42 -3.11 3.03
CA LEU A 43 4.05 -2.06 2.09
C LEU A 43 2.89 -2.53 1.21
N ALA A 44 1.91 -1.65 1.01
CA ALA A 44 0.84 -1.86 0.06
C ALA A 44 0.70 -0.69 -0.90
N ILE A 45 0.29 -0.99 -2.14
CA ILE A 45 -0.12 0.01 -3.12
C ILE A 45 -1.42 -0.48 -3.76
N VAL A 46 -2.49 0.30 -3.67
CA VAL A 46 -3.82 -0.07 -4.16
C VAL A 46 -4.27 0.90 -5.23
N GLY A 47 -4.47 0.42 -6.46
CA GLY A 47 -5.02 1.20 -7.56
C GLY A 47 -6.53 1.38 -7.44
N GLU A 48 -7.05 2.52 -7.88
CA GLU A 48 -8.51 2.72 -8.03
C GLU A 48 -9.15 1.74 -9.02
N ASN A 49 -8.36 1.25 -9.96
CA ASN A 49 -8.70 0.20 -10.91
C ASN A 49 -8.69 -1.22 -10.30
N GLY A 50 -8.42 -1.36 -9.00
CA GLY A 50 -8.32 -2.64 -8.29
C GLY A 50 -7.00 -3.38 -8.51
N TYR A 51 -6.01 -2.77 -9.17
CA TYR A 51 -4.68 -3.36 -9.31
C TYR A 51 -3.85 -3.09 -8.06
N GLU A 52 -3.43 -4.15 -7.38
CA GLU A 52 -2.88 -4.08 -6.02
C GLU A 52 -1.51 -4.74 -5.90
N PHE A 53 -0.67 -4.16 -5.05
CA PHE A 53 0.58 -4.72 -4.57
C PHE A 53 0.55 -4.79 -3.04
N TYR A 54 1.07 -5.89 -2.50
CA TYR A 54 1.32 -6.05 -1.08
C TYR A 54 2.53 -6.94 -0.87
N GLY A 55 3.39 -6.58 0.10
CA GLY A 55 4.51 -7.40 0.52
C GLY A 55 4.92 -7.10 1.96
N GLU A 56 5.41 -8.14 2.63
CA GLU A 56 5.86 -8.14 4.02
C GLU A 56 7.36 -8.41 4.03
N ARG A 57 8.14 -7.50 4.64
CA ARG A 57 9.57 -7.67 4.80
C ARG A 57 9.84 -8.66 5.93
N THR A 58 10.72 -9.63 5.73
CA THR A 58 11.06 -10.64 6.76
C THR A 58 12.36 -10.40 7.50
N ASP A 59 13.20 -9.47 7.02
CA ASP A 59 14.55 -9.19 7.53
C ASP A 59 14.67 -7.78 8.15
N TYR A 60 13.60 -7.28 8.77
CA TYR A 60 13.67 -6.12 9.68
C TYR A 60 14.09 -6.56 11.08
N ASP A 61 14.67 -5.64 11.84
CA ASP A 61 15.04 -5.88 13.23
C ASP A 61 13.81 -5.76 14.13
N ALA A 62 13.26 -6.91 14.52
CA ALA A 62 12.11 -6.98 15.41
C ALA A 62 12.37 -6.40 16.82
N ALA A 63 13.63 -6.18 17.22
CA ALA A 63 13.94 -5.50 18.48
C ALA A 63 13.60 -4.00 18.43
N LEU A 64 13.53 -3.41 17.22
CA LEU A 64 13.16 -2.01 17.01
C LEU A 64 11.65 -1.76 17.07
N CYS A 65 10.82 -2.81 17.08
CA CYS A 65 9.37 -2.66 17.15
C CYS A 65 8.95 -2.03 18.48
N SER A 66 8.15 -0.97 18.41
CA SER A 66 7.44 -0.41 19.56
C SER A 66 6.44 -1.42 20.16
N ASP A 67 6.02 -1.20 21.40
CA ASP A 67 5.00 -2.04 22.05
C ASP A 67 3.69 -2.07 21.26
N PHE A 68 3.32 -0.93 20.67
CA PHE A 68 2.16 -0.82 19.79
C PHE A 68 2.29 -1.72 18.57
N VAL A 69 3.42 -1.66 17.86
CA VAL A 69 3.67 -2.49 16.67
C VAL A 69 3.62 -3.97 17.01
N ARG A 70 4.21 -4.38 18.14
CA ARG A 70 4.15 -5.78 18.61
C ARG A 70 2.74 -6.25 18.90
N ALA A 71 1.91 -5.39 19.50
CA ALA A 71 0.56 -5.73 19.91
C ALA A 71 -0.47 -5.67 18.76
N VAL A 72 -0.28 -4.76 17.80
CA VAL A 72 -1.31 -4.41 16.81
C VAL A 72 -0.92 -4.76 15.38
N VAL A 73 0.33 -4.51 14.97
CA VAL A 73 0.76 -4.71 13.57
C VAL A 73 1.21 -6.15 13.33
N LEU A 74 2.19 -6.63 14.11
CA LEU A 74 2.81 -7.94 13.89
C LEU A 74 1.82 -9.12 13.86
N PRO A 75 0.78 -9.18 14.72
CA PRO A 75 -0.20 -10.27 14.69
C PRO A 75 -1.06 -10.33 13.41
N GLN A 76 -1.00 -9.30 12.56
CA GLN A 76 -1.76 -9.24 11.31
C GLN A 76 -0.98 -9.73 10.09
N LEU A 77 0.33 -9.95 10.23
CA LEU A 77 1.20 -10.45 9.15
C LEU A 77 0.95 -11.94 8.84
N GLY A 78 1.45 -12.41 7.70
CA GLY A 78 1.40 -13.82 7.32
C GLY A 78 0.01 -14.33 6.91
N ARG A 79 -0.95 -13.42 6.68
CA ARG A 79 -2.31 -13.78 6.23
C ARG A 79 -2.40 -14.08 4.74
N PHE A 80 -1.41 -13.66 3.96
CA PHE A 80 -1.38 -13.81 2.50
C PHE A 80 -0.14 -14.61 2.08
N ASP A 81 -0.37 -15.81 1.56
CA ASP A 81 0.70 -16.69 1.11
C ASP A 81 1.56 -16.04 0.03
N GLY A 82 2.89 -16.25 0.13
CA GLY A 82 3.86 -15.74 -0.83
C GLY A 82 4.12 -14.22 -0.75
N ARG A 83 3.63 -13.52 0.28
CA ARG A 83 3.85 -12.08 0.47
C ARG A 83 5.02 -11.75 1.40
N ALA A 84 5.43 -12.68 2.25
CA ALA A 84 6.59 -12.53 3.12
C ALA A 84 7.91 -12.80 2.36
N MET A 85 8.81 -11.82 2.34
CA MET A 85 10.09 -11.93 1.63
C MET A 85 11.17 -10.98 2.20
N PRO A 86 12.48 -11.28 2.00
CA PRO A 86 13.55 -10.36 2.39
C PRO A 86 13.51 -9.04 1.62
N PHE A 87 14.11 -7.99 2.17
CA PHE A 87 14.10 -6.63 1.60
C PHE A 87 14.50 -6.58 0.12
N VAL A 88 15.54 -7.33 -0.27
CA VAL A 88 16.02 -7.37 -1.66
C VAL A 88 14.95 -7.94 -2.60
N ARG A 89 14.27 -9.02 -2.21
CA ARG A 89 13.17 -9.61 -2.99
C ARG A 89 11.95 -8.71 -3.03
N LEU A 90 11.64 -8.04 -1.93
CA LEU A 90 10.55 -7.07 -1.86
C LEU A 90 10.78 -5.90 -2.83
N ARG A 91 12.03 -5.41 -2.91
CA ARG A 91 12.44 -4.39 -3.87
C ARG A 91 12.25 -4.87 -5.31
N GLU A 92 12.73 -6.07 -5.65
CA GLU A 92 12.56 -6.66 -6.98
C GLU A 92 11.08 -6.78 -7.38
N ALA A 93 10.25 -7.27 -6.45
CA ALA A 93 8.82 -7.42 -6.66
C ALA A 93 8.12 -6.06 -6.86
N LEU A 94 8.50 -5.04 -6.08
CA LEU A 94 7.98 -3.68 -6.24
C LEU A 94 8.36 -3.09 -7.62
N HIS A 95 9.62 -3.24 -8.04
CA HIS A 95 10.07 -2.78 -9.36
C HIS A 95 9.30 -3.45 -10.50
N ALA A 96 9.12 -4.78 -10.42
CA ALA A 96 8.37 -5.54 -11.41
C ALA A 96 6.91 -5.07 -11.50
N TRP A 97 6.27 -4.85 -10.35
CA TRP A 97 4.88 -4.38 -10.30
C TRP A 97 4.72 -2.95 -10.84
N LEU A 98 5.62 -2.03 -10.48
CA LEU A 98 5.60 -0.65 -11.00
C LEU A 98 5.83 -0.59 -12.52
N ALA A 99 6.67 -1.50 -13.06
CA ALA A 99 6.97 -1.57 -14.49
C ALA A 99 5.80 -2.11 -15.33
N ASP A 100 4.91 -2.88 -14.72
CA ASP A 100 3.71 -3.41 -15.38
C ASP A 100 2.63 -2.33 -15.61
N ILE A 101 2.71 -1.22 -14.89
CA ILE A 101 1.76 -0.10 -15.02
C ILE A 101 2.20 0.81 -16.17
N PRO A 102 1.38 0.98 -17.23
CA PRO A 102 1.78 1.79 -18.38
C PRO A 102 1.96 3.26 -18.01
N ALA A 103 3.13 3.83 -18.28
CA ALA A 103 3.42 5.25 -18.03
C ALA A 103 2.47 6.19 -18.79
N THR A 104 1.97 5.78 -19.96
CA THR A 104 0.99 6.53 -20.77
C THR A 104 -0.37 6.66 -20.10
N SER A 105 -0.65 5.86 -19.07
CA SER A 105 -1.84 6.01 -18.25
C SER A 105 -1.77 7.27 -17.36
N GLY A 106 -0.57 7.83 -17.14
CA GLY A 106 -0.37 8.94 -16.21
C GLY A 106 -0.60 8.52 -14.75
N PRO A 107 0.08 7.47 -14.26
CA PRO A 107 -0.13 6.94 -12.92
C PRO A 107 0.25 7.97 -11.85
N VAL A 108 -0.56 8.05 -10.80
CA VAL A 108 -0.35 8.94 -9.66
C VAL A 108 -0.23 8.11 -8.40
N LEU A 109 0.93 8.16 -7.75
CA LEU A 109 1.13 7.56 -6.43
C LEU A 109 0.66 8.56 -5.36
N CYS A 110 -0.40 8.18 -4.66
CA CYS A 110 -1.03 8.94 -3.60
C CYS A 110 -0.49 8.46 -2.24
N TYR A 111 -0.14 9.40 -1.37
CA TYR A 111 0.32 9.14 -0.02
C TYR A 111 -0.30 10.15 0.94
N ASP A 112 -0.52 9.77 2.19
CA ASP A 112 -1.11 10.63 3.21
C ASP A 112 -0.15 10.98 4.35
N TYR A 113 0.97 10.27 4.45
CA TYR A 113 2.00 10.54 5.45
C TYR A 113 3.40 10.42 4.85
N GLU A 114 4.28 11.34 5.23
CA GLU A 114 5.60 11.50 4.60
C GLU A 114 6.54 10.32 4.90
N THR A 115 6.37 9.68 6.07
CA THR A 115 7.15 8.50 6.44
C THR A 115 6.91 7.34 5.48
N ASP A 116 5.67 7.11 5.05
CA ASP A 116 5.33 6.07 4.08
C ASP A 116 6.02 6.32 2.74
N LEU A 117 5.96 7.57 2.27
CA LEU A 117 6.64 7.96 1.03
C LEU A 117 8.16 7.77 1.12
N ASN A 118 8.77 8.09 2.27
CA ASN A 118 10.19 7.92 2.49
C ASN A 118 10.60 6.44 2.56
N LEU A 119 9.81 5.60 3.24
CA LEU A 119 10.03 4.15 3.29
C LEU A 119 9.86 3.50 1.91
N PHE A 120 8.85 3.92 1.15
CA PHE A 120 8.68 3.53 -0.24
C PHE A 120 9.90 3.91 -1.09
N ARG A 121 10.37 5.15 -1.01
CA ARG A 121 11.57 5.62 -1.74
C ARG A 121 12.82 4.82 -1.35
N PHE A 122 12.97 4.51 -0.07
CA PHE A 122 14.09 3.70 0.43
C PHE A 122 14.05 2.27 -0.12
N LEU A 123 12.87 1.64 -0.13
CA LEU A 123 12.68 0.34 -0.74
C LEU A 123 12.94 0.39 -2.25
N LEU A 124 12.41 1.39 -2.95
CA LEU A 124 12.60 1.58 -4.38
C LEU A 124 14.08 1.74 -4.75
N GLY A 125 14.85 2.47 -3.93
CA GLY A 125 16.29 2.65 -4.12
C GLY A 125 16.67 3.55 -5.30
N GLY A 126 15.74 4.43 -5.73
CA GLY A 126 15.91 5.30 -6.89
C GLY A 126 14.71 6.21 -7.11
N PRO A 127 14.70 7.01 -8.20
CA PRO A 127 13.53 7.80 -8.56
C PRO A 127 12.36 6.90 -8.98
N LEU A 128 11.13 7.42 -8.85
CA LEU A 128 9.96 6.80 -9.46
C LEU A 128 10.14 6.61 -10.97
N PRO A 129 9.54 5.56 -11.57
CA PRO A 129 9.56 5.40 -13.02
C PRO A 129 8.99 6.62 -13.75
N ARG A 130 9.52 6.91 -14.93
CA ARG A 130 9.08 8.06 -15.73
C ARG A 130 7.57 7.99 -16.00
N GLY A 131 6.88 9.13 -15.85
CA GLY A 131 5.44 9.25 -16.06
C GLY A 131 4.62 9.15 -14.77
N TRP A 132 5.20 8.63 -13.68
CA TRP A 132 4.58 8.67 -12.37
C TRP A 132 4.59 10.07 -11.78
N ARG A 133 3.47 10.45 -11.17
CA ARG A 133 3.33 11.67 -10.36
C ARG A 133 3.12 11.30 -8.90
N LEU A 134 3.45 12.24 -8.01
CA LEU A 134 3.17 12.14 -6.58
C LEU A 134 2.01 13.07 -6.21
N GLU A 135 1.17 12.61 -5.30
CA GLU A 135 0.06 13.40 -4.76
C GLU A 135 -0.08 13.18 -3.25
N ASN A 136 0.04 14.25 -2.47
CA ASN A 136 -0.29 14.21 -1.04
C ASN A 136 -1.81 14.34 -0.87
N ILE A 137 -2.44 13.31 -0.32
CA ILE A 137 -3.89 13.24 -0.11
C ILE A 137 -4.32 13.47 1.33
N ALA A 138 -3.40 13.81 2.24
CA ALA A 138 -3.68 13.92 3.68
C ALA A 138 -4.89 14.83 3.99
N GLY A 139 -5.02 15.94 3.26
CA GLY A 139 -6.13 16.90 3.42
C GLY A 139 -7.36 16.64 2.54
N ARG A 140 -7.35 15.59 1.70
CA ARG A 140 -8.40 15.31 0.71
C ARG A 140 -9.20 14.04 0.97
N ARG A 141 -8.76 13.21 1.92
CA ARG A 141 -9.45 11.97 2.31
C ARG A 141 -10.68 12.28 3.15
N ASP A 142 -11.81 11.71 2.77
CA ASP A 142 -13.00 11.69 3.61
C ASP A 142 -12.79 10.76 4.83
N ARG A 143 -12.74 11.37 6.02
CA ARG A 143 -12.48 10.67 7.28
C ARG A 143 -13.62 9.73 7.67
N GLU A 144 -14.86 10.10 7.39
CA GLU A 144 -16.03 9.29 7.73
C GLU A 144 -16.08 8.05 6.84
N ARG A 145 -15.80 8.21 5.55
CA ARG A 145 -15.68 7.07 4.62
C ARG A 145 -14.55 6.13 5.00
N ARG A 146 -13.37 6.66 5.34
CA ARG A 146 -12.24 5.83 5.78
C ARG A 146 -12.61 5.02 7.03
N ALA A 147 -13.21 5.67 8.03
CA ALA A 147 -13.66 5.01 9.25
C ALA A 147 -14.73 3.95 8.97
N ALA A 148 -15.70 4.24 8.09
CA ALA A 148 -16.73 3.28 7.69
C ALA A 148 -16.15 2.04 6.99
N TYR A 149 -15.11 2.22 6.16
CA TYR A 149 -14.40 1.10 5.54
C TYR A 149 -13.74 0.22 6.59
N LEU A 150 -12.95 0.80 7.49
CA LEU A 150 -12.25 0.05 8.54
C LEU A 150 -13.22 -0.64 9.50
N ALA A 151 -14.33 0.02 9.87
CA ALA A 151 -15.37 -0.60 10.70
C ALA A 151 -16.02 -1.82 10.03
N ARG A 152 -16.13 -1.82 8.70
CA ARG A 152 -16.72 -2.91 7.92
C ARG A 152 -15.75 -4.06 7.65
N HIS A 153 -14.48 -3.74 7.39
CA HIS A 153 -13.50 -4.70 6.86
C HIS A 153 -12.40 -5.08 7.87
N GLY A 154 -12.28 -4.34 8.97
CA GLY A 154 -11.18 -4.46 9.92
C GLY A 154 -9.82 -4.17 9.29
N GLY A 155 -8.76 -4.60 9.96
CA GLY A 155 -7.39 -4.49 9.48
C GLY A 155 -6.80 -3.09 9.61
N GLU A 156 -7.26 -2.28 10.55
CA GLU A 156 -6.55 -1.05 10.90
C GLU A 156 -5.12 -1.40 11.37
N HIS A 157 -4.13 -0.65 10.89
CA HIS A 157 -2.71 -0.94 11.06
C HIS A 157 -2.23 -2.20 10.31
N HIS A 158 -2.82 -2.41 9.14
CA HIS A 158 -2.35 -3.38 8.16
C HIS A 158 -2.30 -2.68 6.80
N ALA A 159 -1.10 -2.51 6.26
CA ALA A 159 -0.85 -1.69 5.07
C ALA A 159 -1.86 -1.89 3.91
N LEU A 160 -2.20 -3.15 3.56
CA LEU A 160 -3.20 -3.39 2.50
C LEU A 160 -4.60 -2.84 2.80
N HIS A 161 -5.07 -3.01 4.04
CA HIS A 161 -6.37 -2.54 4.47
C HIS A 161 -6.40 -1.02 4.57
N ASP A 162 -5.33 -0.40 5.08
CA ASP A 162 -5.21 1.05 5.15
C ASP A 162 -5.08 1.70 3.77
N ALA A 163 -4.32 1.12 2.84
CA ALA A 163 -4.25 1.56 1.44
C ALA A 163 -5.62 1.47 0.74
N ARG A 164 -6.39 0.40 0.96
CA ARG A 164 -7.77 0.27 0.47
C ARG A 164 -8.70 1.29 1.11
N ALA A 165 -8.58 1.55 2.42
CA ALA A 165 -9.35 2.56 3.12
C ALA A 165 -9.07 3.97 2.55
N ASN A 166 -7.82 4.26 2.22
CA ASN A 166 -7.39 5.50 1.57
C ASN A 166 -8.02 5.64 0.18
N ALA A 167 -8.02 4.56 -0.62
CA ALA A 167 -8.72 4.53 -1.89
C ALA A 167 -10.23 4.81 -1.72
N TYR A 168 -10.88 4.16 -0.75
CA TYR A 168 -12.31 4.35 -0.46
C TYR A 168 -12.67 5.81 -0.18
N ALA A 169 -11.79 6.47 0.57
CA ALA A 169 -11.96 7.82 1.07
C ALA A 169 -11.68 8.90 0.01
N CYS A 170 -11.08 8.54 -1.12
CA CYS A 170 -10.73 9.48 -2.20
C CYS A 170 -11.54 9.31 -3.50
N ILE A 171 -12.15 8.14 -3.72
CA ILE A 171 -12.98 7.85 -4.92
C ILE A 171 -14.43 8.35 -4.73
N GLY A 172 -14.75 8.83 -3.53
CA GLY A 172 -16.09 9.13 -3.05
C GLY A 172 -16.74 10.40 -3.57
#